data_AF-M5S4V0-F1
#
_entry.id   AF-M5S4V0-F1
#
_cell.length_a   1.000
_cell.length_b   1.000
_cell.length_c   1.000
_cell.angle_alpha   90.00
_cell.angle_beta   90.00
_cell.angle_gamma   90.00
#
_symmetry.space_group_name_H-M   'P 1'
#
loop_
_entity.id
_entity.type
_entity.pdbx_description
1 polymer ?
#
loop_
_entity_poly.entity_id
_entity_poly.type
_entity_poly.pdbx_seq_one_letter_code
_entity_poly.pdbx_strand_id
1 'polypeptide(L)'
;MSLSRSKPNVEMLMSLPFVPGVVMKFAWSLTALACLFSVGCGAKPAEDSGADPDTVVMEGAPPHSHAHPEHGPNGGELIELGKEAFHLEMLHDDQSVTLNVLDGAASETVAIDAAELSVSLKHDDEVRTFALPASNPTDGKASSFTIFDAEMAGWMKEGAEGAVTLQIDGKSYTGKISHDHDHEGHDHD
;
A
#
# COMPACT_ATOMS: atom_id res chain seq x y z
N MET A 1 -1.30 -70.93 21.85
CA MET A 1 -0.92 -69.94 20.82
C MET A 1 -1.59 -68.62 21.17
N SER A 2 -0.86 -67.72 21.83
CA SER A 2 -1.33 -66.38 22.21
C SER A 2 -1.03 -65.41 21.08
N LEU A 3 -2.04 -64.72 20.55
CA LEU A 3 -1.86 -63.55 19.69
C LEU A 3 -2.48 -62.35 20.39
N SER A 4 -1.57 -61.52 20.91
CA SER A 4 -1.82 -60.29 21.65
C SER A 4 -2.21 -59.17 20.67
N ARG A 5 -3.24 -58.40 21.05
CA ARG A 5 -3.61 -57.12 20.42
C ARG A 5 -2.48 -56.12 20.58
N SER A 6 -1.96 -55.58 19.48
CA SER A 6 -1.14 -54.36 19.48
C SER A 6 -1.91 -53.21 18.82
N LYS A 7 -1.93 -52.07 19.51
CA LYS A 7 -2.67 -50.84 19.20
C LYS A 7 -2.04 -50.09 18.03
N PRO A 8 -2.79 -49.23 17.31
CA PRO A 8 -2.21 -48.31 16.34
C PRO A 8 -1.41 -47.19 17.05
N ASN A 9 -0.20 -46.98 16.54
CA ASN A 9 0.75 -45.96 16.95
C ASN A 9 0.34 -44.63 16.30
N VAL A 10 -0.17 -43.69 17.11
CA VAL A 10 -0.47 -42.30 16.73
C VAL A 10 0.49 -41.40 17.48
N GLU A 11 1.74 -41.33 17.00
CA GLU A 11 2.75 -40.37 17.47
C GLU A 11 3.50 -39.87 16.23
N MET A 12 2.90 -38.94 15.49
CA MET A 12 3.64 -38.04 14.60
C MET A 12 3.45 -36.62 15.10
N LEU A 13 4.13 -36.35 16.21
CA LEU A 13 4.41 -35.00 16.71
C LEU A 13 5.20 -34.26 15.63
N MET A 14 4.52 -33.43 14.85
CA MET A 14 5.15 -32.40 14.04
C MET A 14 5.83 -31.42 14.99
N SER A 15 7.14 -31.61 15.14
CA SER A 15 8.04 -30.66 15.78
C SER A 15 8.12 -29.41 14.89
N LEU A 16 7.32 -28.41 15.22
CA LEU A 16 7.48 -27.05 14.71
C LEU A 16 8.71 -26.43 15.41
N PRO A 17 9.69 -25.86 14.68
CA PRO A 17 10.73 -25.07 15.31
C PRO A 17 10.09 -23.81 15.90
N PHE A 18 10.07 -23.78 17.23
CA PHE A 18 9.88 -22.61 18.06
C PHE A 18 10.78 -21.48 17.56
N VAL A 19 10.20 -20.46 16.93
CA VAL A 19 10.88 -19.21 16.57
C VAL A 19 11.15 -18.48 17.89
N PRO A 20 12.40 -18.35 18.36
CA PRO A 20 12.67 -17.59 19.56
C PRO A 20 12.38 -16.12 19.27
N GLY A 21 11.46 -15.56 20.07
CA GLY A 21 11.09 -14.16 20.02
C GLY A 21 12.32 -13.27 19.99
N VAL A 22 12.38 -12.41 18.97
CA VAL A 22 13.30 -11.28 18.93
C VAL A 22 12.89 -10.34 20.06
N VAL A 23 13.51 -10.55 21.21
CA VAL A 23 13.51 -9.62 22.33
C VAL A 23 14.20 -8.34 21.85
N MET A 24 13.40 -7.41 21.34
CA MET A 24 13.78 -6.04 21.04
C MET A 24 14.20 -5.37 22.35
N LYS A 25 15.49 -5.40 22.64
CA LYS A 25 16.09 -4.70 23.78
C LYS A 25 16.07 -3.21 23.49
N PHE A 26 14.98 -2.55 23.88
CA PHE A 26 14.91 -1.10 23.97
C PHE A 26 15.87 -0.62 25.06
N ALA A 27 17.11 -0.37 24.66
CA ALA A 27 18.08 0.34 25.48
C ALA A 27 17.71 1.83 25.47
N TRP A 28 16.94 2.25 26.47
CA TRP A 28 16.74 3.66 26.79
C TRP A 28 18.09 4.28 27.14
N SER A 29 18.70 4.98 26.19
CA SER A 29 19.82 5.89 26.45
C SER A 29 19.26 7.28 26.69
N LEU A 30 19.31 7.68 27.96
CA LEU A 30 19.02 9.02 28.45
C LEU A 30 20.11 9.97 27.94
N THR A 31 19.79 10.90 27.05
CA THR A 31 20.68 12.04 26.74
C THR A 31 19.82 13.30 26.63
N ALA A 32 19.83 14.07 27.71
CA ALA A 32 19.34 15.43 27.76
C ALA A 32 20.38 16.36 27.15
N LEU A 33 20.02 17.20 26.16
CA LEU A 33 20.73 18.46 25.93
C LEU A 33 19.91 19.50 25.14
N ALA A 34 19.51 20.53 25.88
CA ALA A 34 19.43 21.95 25.54
C ALA A 34 18.50 22.46 24.41
N CYS A 35 17.51 23.24 24.84
CA CYS A 35 16.72 24.20 24.09
C CYS A 35 17.58 25.25 23.37
N LEU A 36 17.12 25.77 22.22
CA LEU A 36 17.25 27.18 21.85
C LEU A 36 16.04 27.60 20.99
N PHE A 37 15.26 28.53 21.52
CA PHE A 37 14.13 29.19 20.85
C PHE A 37 14.65 30.23 19.86
N SER A 38 13.96 30.40 18.72
CA SER A 38 13.99 31.66 17.97
C SER A 38 12.59 31.95 17.45
N VAL A 39 11.96 32.90 18.12
CA VAL A 39 10.68 33.51 17.79
C VAL A 39 10.92 34.46 16.62
N GLY A 40 10.27 34.21 15.48
CA GLY A 40 10.19 35.14 14.35
C GLY A 40 8.76 35.61 14.15
N CYS A 41 8.37 36.64 14.89
CA CYS A 41 7.08 37.33 14.74
C CYS A 41 7.35 38.71 14.13
N GLY A 42 6.77 38.98 12.97
CA GLY A 42 6.76 40.31 12.33
C GLY A 42 5.35 40.62 11.84
N ALA A 43 4.69 41.56 12.51
CA ALA A 43 3.35 42.05 12.16
C ALA A 43 3.41 43.28 11.23
N LYS A 44 2.39 43.38 10.37
CA LYS A 44 2.04 44.45 9.40
C LYS A 44 1.77 45.83 10.06
N PRO A 45 1.71 46.95 9.30
CA PRO A 45 0.42 47.52 8.81
C PRO A 45 0.55 48.25 7.43
N ALA A 46 -0.45 48.71 6.68
CA ALA A 46 -1.92 48.75 6.72
C ALA A 46 -2.48 49.06 5.30
N GLU A 47 -3.80 48.93 5.20
CA GLU A 47 -4.75 49.24 4.12
C GLU A 47 -4.53 50.54 3.32
N ASP A 48 -4.91 50.52 2.04
CA ASP A 48 -5.89 51.49 1.53
C ASP A 48 -6.75 50.86 0.42
N SER A 49 -8.03 51.22 0.46
CA SER A 49 -9.14 50.66 -0.32
C SER A 49 -9.30 51.33 -1.68
N GLY A 50 -9.64 50.55 -2.71
CA GLY A 50 -10.21 51.06 -3.95
C GLY A 50 -11.22 50.06 -4.48
N ALA A 51 -12.50 50.42 -4.41
CA ALA A 51 -13.65 49.59 -4.75
C ALA A 51 -13.77 49.31 -6.27
N ASP A 52 -14.21 48.08 -6.56
CA ASP A 52 -14.89 47.44 -7.71
C ASP A 52 -15.60 48.31 -8.77
N PRO A 53 -15.98 47.77 -9.96
CA PRO A 53 -16.06 46.34 -10.33
C PRO A 53 -15.47 45.98 -11.71
N ASP A 54 -15.56 44.69 -12.05
CA ASP A 54 -15.52 44.15 -13.42
C ASP A 54 -14.13 43.76 -13.93
N THR A 55 -13.68 42.57 -13.52
CA THR A 55 -13.55 41.38 -14.37
C THR A 55 -12.77 40.35 -13.57
N VAL A 56 -13.48 39.45 -12.88
CA VAL A 56 -12.86 38.22 -12.39
C VAL A 56 -12.56 37.35 -13.60
N VAL A 57 -11.37 37.53 -14.18
CA VAL A 57 -10.77 36.50 -15.01
C VAL A 57 -10.45 35.36 -14.04
N MET A 58 -11.41 34.45 -13.93
CA MET A 58 -11.19 33.11 -13.40
C MET A 58 -10.30 32.39 -14.42
N GLU A 59 -8.99 32.64 -14.41
CA GLU A 59 -8.01 31.69 -14.94
C GLU A 59 -7.67 30.68 -13.85
N GLY A 60 -8.72 30.08 -13.28
CA GLY A 60 -8.65 28.72 -12.82
C GLY A 60 -8.54 27.87 -14.07
N ALA A 61 -7.30 27.65 -14.54
CA ALA A 61 -7.05 26.56 -15.45
C ALA A 61 -7.77 25.32 -14.87
N PRO A 62 -8.58 24.60 -15.67
CA PRO A 62 -9.14 23.35 -15.19
C PRO A 62 -7.98 22.50 -14.64
N PRO A 63 -8.16 21.76 -13.53
CA PRO A 63 -7.15 20.78 -13.13
C PRO A 63 -6.83 19.98 -14.38
N HIS A 64 -5.57 19.98 -14.79
CA HIS A 64 -5.16 19.17 -15.93
C HIS A 64 -5.61 17.75 -15.62
N SER A 65 -6.63 17.28 -16.33
CA SER A 65 -6.99 15.87 -16.38
C SER A 65 -5.81 15.18 -17.04
N HIS A 66 -4.79 14.85 -16.26
CA HIS A 66 -3.75 13.96 -16.68
C HIS A 66 -4.45 12.62 -16.86
N ALA A 67 -4.62 12.20 -18.11
CA ALA A 67 -5.15 10.88 -18.41
C ALA A 67 -4.07 9.88 -18.01
N HIS A 68 -4.18 9.34 -16.80
CA HIS A 68 -3.40 8.18 -16.39
C HIS A 68 -3.97 6.95 -17.10
N PRO A 69 -3.13 5.99 -17.48
CA PRO A 69 -3.63 4.75 -18.07
C PRO A 69 -4.60 4.08 -17.08
N GLU A 70 -5.71 3.54 -17.58
CA GLU A 70 -6.69 2.84 -16.73
C GLU A 70 -6.13 1.52 -16.18
N HIS A 71 -5.13 0.97 -16.86
CA HIS A 71 -4.47 -0.29 -16.51
C HIS A 71 -2.96 -0.16 -16.55
N GLY A 72 -2.28 -0.95 -15.73
CA GLY A 72 -0.83 -1.04 -15.76
C GLY A 72 -0.29 -1.79 -16.99
N PRO A 73 1.04 -1.86 -17.13
CA PRO A 73 1.71 -2.46 -18.29
C PRO A 73 1.45 -3.96 -18.46
N ASN A 74 0.99 -4.66 -17.42
CA ASN A 74 0.60 -6.06 -17.45
C ASN A 74 -0.93 -6.25 -17.48
N GLY A 75 -1.70 -5.16 -17.62
CA GLY A 75 -3.16 -5.19 -17.67
C GLY A 75 -3.84 -5.31 -16.31
N GLY A 76 -3.11 -5.05 -15.21
CA GLY A 76 -3.67 -5.06 -13.87
C GLY A 76 -4.39 -3.76 -13.50
N GLU A 77 -5.02 -3.76 -12.32
CA GLU A 77 -5.61 -2.57 -11.71
C GLU A 77 -4.52 -1.69 -11.10
N LEU A 78 -4.61 -0.37 -11.27
CA LEU A 78 -3.64 0.57 -10.70
C LEU A 78 -4.08 1.07 -9.33
N ILE A 79 -3.14 1.09 -8.39
CA ILE A 79 -3.29 1.61 -7.04
C ILE A 79 -2.27 2.74 -6.87
N GLU A 80 -2.75 3.97 -6.74
CA GLU A 80 -1.91 5.14 -6.57
C GLU A 80 -1.27 5.21 -5.17
N LEU A 81 0.01 5.61 -5.12
CA LEU A 81 0.76 5.77 -3.87
C LEU A 81 1.27 7.20 -3.71
N GLY A 82 0.86 7.84 -2.60
CA GLY A 82 1.49 9.09 -2.15
C GLY A 82 1.39 10.25 -3.14
N LYS A 83 0.22 10.43 -3.77
CA LYS A 83 -0.04 11.41 -4.83
C LYS A 83 0.79 11.12 -6.09
N GLU A 84 0.62 9.91 -6.62
CA GLU A 84 1.25 9.48 -7.89
C GLU A 84 2.78 9.46 -7.85
N ALA A 85 3.39 9.44 -6.65
CA ALA A 85 4.83 9.27 -6.52
C ALA A 85 5.27 7.90 -7.04
N PHE A 86 4.41 6.90 -6.83
CA PHE A 86 4.53 5.54 -7.31
C PHE A 86 3.13 4.99 -7.59
N HIS A 87 3.07 3.88 -8.30
CA HIS A 87 1.86 3.09 -8.45
C HIS A 87 2.13 1.64 -8.06
N LEU A 88 1.10 0.90 -7.69
CA LEU A 88 1.12 -0.55 -7.73
C LEU A 88 0.19 -1.00 -8.83
N GLU A 89 0.62 -1.98 -9.60
CA GLU A 89 -0.27 -2.72 -10.48
C GLU A 89 -0.63 -4.03 -9.79
N MET A 90 -1.93 -4.22 -9.56
CA MET A 90 -2.49 -5.42 -9.00
C MET A 90 -2.96 -6.37 -10.10
N LEU A 91 -2.42 -7.58 -10.07
CA LEU A 91 -2.91 -8.72 -10.84
C LEU A 91 -3.42 -9.76 -9.87
N HIS A 92 -4.56 -10.37 -10.17
CA HIS A 92 -5.08 -11.48 -9.40
C HIS A 92 -5.71 -12.54 -10.28
N ASP A 93 -5.58 -13.79 -9.85
CA ASP A 93 -6.25 -14.96 -10.41
C ASP A 93 -6.98 -15.71 -9.28
N ASP A 94 -7.53 -16.89 -9.55
CA ASP A 94 -8.27 -17.66 -8.54
C ASP A 94 -7.40 -18.18 -7.36
N GLN A 95 -6.07 -18.06 -7.46
CA GLN A 95 -5.11 -18.65 -6.53
C GLN A 95 -4.09 -17.65 -5.98
N SER A 96 -3.82 -16.58 -6.71
CA SER A 96 -2.74 -15.66 -6.37
C SER A 96 -3.12 -14.19 -6.55
N VAL A 97 -2.45 -13.35 -5.76
CA VAL A 97 -2.45 -11.90 -5.92
C VAL A 97 -1.00 -11.44 -6.04
N THR A 98 -0.73 -10.62 -7.05
CA THR A 98 0.58 -10.02 -7.33
C THR A 98 0.45 -8.50 -7.37
N LEU A 99 1.33 -7.82 -6.65
CA LEU A 99 1.49 -6.37 -6.70
C LEU A 99 2.86 -6.03 -7.30
N ASN A 100 2.86 -5.35 -8.45
CA ASN A 100 4.07 -4.84 -9.08
C ASN A 100 4.24 -3.37 -8.74
N VAL A 101 5.43 -2.98 -8.27
CA VAL A 101 5.74 -1.58 -7.98
C VAL A 101 6.14 -0.89 -9.26
N LEU A 102 5.45 0.21 -9.56
CA LEU A 102 5.67 1.04 -10.74
C LEU A 102 6.09 2.46 -10.37
N ASP A 103 6.64 3.16 -11.34
CA ASP A 103 7.00 4.57 -11.26
C ASP A 103 5.76 5.50 -11.19
N GLY A 104 6.01 6.80 -11.07
CA GLY A 104 4.94 7.81 -11.02
C GLY A 104 4.13 7.94 -12.30
N ALA A 105 4.60 7.40 -13.44
CA ALA A 105 3.84 7.35 -14.68
C ALA A 105 3.09 6.02 -14.88
N ALA A 106 3.12 5.11 -13.89
CA ALA A 106 2.53 3.77 -13.96
C ALA A 106 2.96 2.97 -15.21
N SER A 107 4.19 3.18 -15.68
CA SER A 107 4.67 2.67 -16.97
C SER A 107 5.86 1.72 -16.83
N GLU A 108 6.70 1.94 -15.81
CA GLU A 108 7.91 1.16 -15.61
C GLU A 108 7.98 0.57 -14.20
N THR A 109 8.52 -0.63 -14.10
CA THR A 109 8.68 -1.35 -12.83
C THR A 109 9.87 -0.82 -12.02
N VAL A 110 9.68 -0.60 -10.72
CA VAL A 110 10.67 -0.03 -9.80
C VAL A 110 10.99 -1.03 -8.69
N ALA A 111 12.28 -1.35 -8.51
CA ALA A 111 12.72 -2.24 -7.43
C ALA A 111 12.91 -1.46 -6.12
N ILE A 112 12.27 -1.93 -5.04
CA ILE A 112 12.29 -1.32 -3.72
C ILE A 112 12.94 -2.24 -2.69
N ASP A 113 13.53 -1.65 -1.66
CA ASP A 113 14.09 -2.38 -0.51
C ASP A 113 12.97 -2.73 0.48
N ALA A 114 12.16 -3.73 0.14
CA ALA A 114 11.08 -4.23 0.98
C ALA A 114 11.01 -5.74 0.90
N ALA A 115 10.90 -6.40 2.06
CA ALA A 115 10.74 -7.85 2.14
C ALA A 115 9.29 -8.28 1.92
N GLU A 116 8.33 -7.41 2.23
CA GLU A 116 6.90 -7.67 2.09
C GLU A 116 6.10 -6.36 2.02
N LEU A 117 4.86 -6.45 1.52
CA LEU A 117 3.84 -5.39 1.59
C LEU A 117 2.68 -5.86 2.48
N SER A 118 1.99 -4.92 3.12
CA SER A 118 0.80 -5.21 3.92
C SER A 118 -0.44 -4.80 3.17
N VAL A 119 -1.38 -5.73 2.94
CA VAL A 119 -2.66 -5.47 2.26
C VAL A 119 -3.79 -5.76 3.23
N SER A 120 -4.54 -4.72 3.62
CA SER A 120 -5.73 -4.84 4.45
C SER A 120 -6.97 -4.76 3.59
N LEU A 121 -7.76 -5.83 3.56
CA LEU A 121 -9.00 -5.93 2.79
C LEU A 121 -10.20 -5.98 3.72
N LYS A 122 -11.31 -5.42 3.25
CA LYS A 122 -12.63 -5.51 3.85
C LYS A 122 -13.55 -6.27 2.89
N HIS A 123 -14.22 -7.31 3.39
CA HIS A 123 -15.23 -8.08 2.68
C HIS A 123 -16.34 -8.50 3.65
N ASP A 124 -17.62 -8.25 3.34
CA ASP A 124 -18.77 -8.60 4.18
C ASP A 124 -18.61 -8.26 5.69
N ASP A 125 -18.18 -7.03 5.99
CA ASP A 125 -17.86 -6.51 7.33
C ASP A 125 -16.71 -7.19 8.08
N GLU A 126 -16.04 -8.15 7.46
CA GLU A 126 -14.79 -8.72 7.92
C GLU A 126 -13.60 -7.91 7.38
N VAL A 127 -12.57 -7.69 8.21
CA VAL A 127 -11.32 -7.07 7.80
C VAL A 127 -10.18 -8.06 8.04
N ARG A 128 -9.36 -8.29 7.01
CA ARG A 128 -8.13 -9.10 7.12
C ARG A 128 -6.95 -8.35 6.56
N THR A 129 -5.79 -8.63 7.13
CA THR A 129 -4.51 -8.14 6.63
C THR A 129 -3.66 -9.31 6.15
N PHE A 130 -3.21 -9.22 4.92
CA PHE A 130 -2.35 -10.18 4.25
C PHE A 130 -0.96 -9.55 4.07
N ALA A 131 0.08 -10.36 4.28
CA ALA A 131 1.45 -9.99 4.02
C ALA A 131 1.89 -10.59 2.69
N LEU A 132 2.22 -9.74 1.71
CA LEU A 132 2.65 -10.16 0.38
C LEU A 132 4.18 -10.15 0.33
N PRO A 133 4.86 -11.31 0.32
CA PRO A 133 6.30 -11.37 0.31
C PRO A 133 6.89 -10.94 -1.05
N ALA A 134 8.12 -10.43 -1.01
CA ALA A 134 8.91 -10.10 -2.19
C ALA A 134 9.10 -11.33 -3.10
N SER A 135 8.75 -11.16 -4.38
CA SER A 135 8.94 -12.18 -5.41
C SER A 135 10.29 -11.99 -6.09
N ASN A 136 11.10 -13.05 -6.07
CA ASN A 136 12.38 -13.14 -6.77
C ASN A 136 13.36 -11.95 -6.52
N PRO A 137 13.58 -11.53 -5.25
CA PRO A 137 14.40 -10.36 -4.92
C PRO A 137 15.83 -10.48 -5.42
N THR A 138 16.39 -9.38 -5.90
CA THR A 138 17.78 -9.24 -6.36
C THR A 138 18.46 -8.14 -5.56
N ASP A 139 19.62 -8.41 -4.97
CA ASP A 139 20.36 -7.48 -4.12
C ASP A 139 19.52 -6.85 -2.98
N GLY A 140 18.62 -7.65 -2.39
CA GLY A 140 17.72 -7.21 -1.31
C GLY A 140 16.51 -6.39 -1.76
N LYS A 141 16.40 -6.09 -3.06
CA LYS A 141 15.30 -5.33 -3.64
C LYS A 141 14.36 -6.23 -4.44
N ALA A 142 13.09 -5.89 -4.45
CA ALA A 142 12.08 -6.52 -5.28
C ALA A 142 11.16 -5.46 -5.87
N SER A 143 10.63 -5.76 -7.04
CA SER A 143 9.64 -4.92 -7.71
C SER A 143 8.29 -5.61 -7.87
N SER A 144 8.18 -6.86 -7.43
CA SER A 144 6.97 -7.67 -7.49
C SER A 144 6.80 -8.39 -6.16
N PHE A 145 5.56 -8.48 -5.69
CA PHE A 145 5.20 -9.07 -4.41
C PHE A 145 4.00 -9.97 -4.62
N THR A 146 4.15 -11.27 -4.34
CA THR A 146 3.14 -12.27 -4.70
C THR A 146 2.81 -13.13 -3.50
N ILE A 147 1.51 -13.32 -3.26
CA ILE A 147 1.00 -14.31 -2.31
C ILE A 147 0.11 -15.32 -3.03
N PHE A 148 0.27 -16.59 -2.65
CA PHE A 148 -0.60 -17.69 -3.07
C PHE A 148 -1.56 -18.01 -1.93
N ASP A 149 -2.67 -17.28 -1.87
CA ASP A 149 -3.68 -17.42 -0.83
C ASP A 149 -5.08 -17.36 -1.46
N ALA A 150 -5.78 -18.49 -1.41
CA ALA A 150 -7.08 -18.65 -2.04
C ALA A 150 -8.18 -17.80 -1.37
N GLU A 151 -8.02 -17.47 -0.08
CA GLU A 151 -8.97 -16.60 0.62
C GLU A 151 -8.81 -15.16 0.13
N MET A 152 -7.58 -14.64 0.10
CA MET A 152 -7.29 -13.31 -0.45
C MET A 152 -7.71 -13.20 -1.92
N ALA A 153 -7.37 -14.20 -2.74
CA ALA A 153 -7.77 -14.25 -4.15
C ALA A 153 -9.29 -14.25 -4.32
N GLY A 154 -10.00 -15.02 -3.47
CA GLY A 154 -11.47 -15.02 -3.42
C GLY A 154 -12.04 -13.64 -3.07
N TRP A 155 -11.52 -12.99 -2.04
CA TRP A 155 -11.96 -11.66 -1.62
C TRP A 155 -11.76 -10.61 -2.72
N MET A 156 -10.61 -10.62 -3.40
CA MET A 156 -10.36 -9.71 -4.53
C MET A 156 -11.32 -9.96 -5.70
N LYS A 157 -11.61 -11.23 -6.00
CA LYS A 157 -12.58 -11.59 -7.05
C LYS A 157 -14.00 -11.14 -6.71
N GLU A 158 -14.35 -11.09 -5.42
CA GLU A 158 -15.65 -10.63 -4.93
C GLU A 158 -15.71 -9.10 -4.76
N GLY A 159 -14.62 -8.38 -5.10
CA GLY A 159 -14.57 -6.93 -5.09
C GLY A 159 -14.25 -6.33 -3.71
N ALA A 160 -13.47 -7.05 -2.89
CA ALA A 160 -13.05 -6.54 -1.60
C ALA A 160 -12.24 -5.25 -1.74
N GLU A 161 -12.63 -4.25 -0.95
CA GLU A 161 -11.96 -2.95 -0.91
C GLU A 161 -10.93 -2.91 0.23
N GLY A 162 -9.99 -1.99 0.18
CA GLY A 162 -8.95 -1.98 1.18
C GLY A 162 -7.87 -0.94 1.02
N ALA A 163 -6.73 -1.25 1.62
CA ALA A 163 -5.53 -0.45 1.48
C ALA A 163 -4.29 -1.33 1.48
N VAL A 164 -3.32 -0.96 0.66
CA VAL A 164 -1.96 -1.49 0.67
C VAL A 164 -1.04 -0.48 1.34
N THR A 165 -0.12 -0.96 2.17
CA THR A 165 0.91 -0.16 2.83
C THR A 165 2.28 -0.78 2.62
N LEU A 166 3.25 0.06 2.30
CA LEU A 166 4.64 -0.31 2.06
C LEU A 166 5.59 0.81 2.45
N GLN A 167 6.88 0.49 2.52
CA GLN A 167 7.93 1.47 2.70
C GLN A 167 8.86 1.50 1.48
N ILE A 168 9.19 2.71 1.04
CA ILE A 168 10.19 2.97 0.00
C ILE A 168 11.14 4.01 0.58
N ASP A 169 12.43 3.67 0.67
CA ASP A 169 13.48 4.52 1.23
C ASP A 169 13.15 5.10 2.63
N GLY A 170 12.56 4.26 3.49
CA GLY A 170 12.19 4.63 4.86
C GLY A 170 10.95 5.52 4.98
N LYS A 171 10.28 5.84 3.86
CA LYS A 171 9.00 6.55 3.85
C LYS A 171 7.85 5.58 3.64
N SER A 172 6.82 5.69 4.48
CA SER A 172 5.58 4.90 4.32
C SER A 172 4.72 5.48 3.22
N TYR A 173 4.18 4.60 2.40
CA TYR A 173 3.19 4.88 1.37
C TYR A 173 1.96 4.01 1.61
N THR A 174 0.78 4.56 1.33
CA THR A 174 -0.49 3.86 1.40
C THR A 174 -1.26 4.14 0.12
N GLY A 175 -1.81 3.09 -0.47
CA GLY A 175 -2.70 3.14 -1.62
C GLY A 175 -4.04 2.52 -1.28
N LYS A 176 -5.12 3.06 -1.83
CA LYS A 176 -6.48 2.55 -1.64
C LYS A 176 -6.78 1.52 -2.74
N ILE A 177 -7.41 0.43 -2.36
CA ILE A 177 -7.99 -0.58 -3.25
C ILE A 177 -9.50 -0.33 -3.24
N SER A 178 -10.07 0.05 -4.37
CA SER A 178 -11.49 0.43 -4.47
C SER A 178 -11.93 0.22 -5.91
N HIS A 179 -13.10 -0.37 -6.11
CA HIS A 179 -13.66 -0.65 -7.43
C HIS A 179 -14.67 0.42 -7.87
N ASP A 180 -14.49 1.66 -7.42
CA ASP A 180 -15.35 2.77 -7.82
C ASP A 180 -15.13 3.06 -9.31
N HIS A 181 -16.02 2.50 -10.14
CA HIS A 181 -16.24 2.96 -11.50
C HIS A 181 -17.03 4.27 -11.46
N ASP A 182 -16.52 5.30 -10.78
CA ASP A 182 -17.03 6.65 -10.92
C ASP A 182 -16.48 7.22 -12.24
N HIS A 183 -17.05 6.74 -13.35
CA HIS A 183 -17.21 7.62 -14.49
C HIS A 183 -18.34 8.59 -14.11
N GLU A 184 -18.01 9.65 -13.37
CA GLU A 184 -18.81 10.87 -13.43
C GLU A 184 -18.79 11.31 -14.90
N GLY A 185 -19.80 10.85 -15.63
CA GLY A 185 -20.06 11.24 -17.00
C GLY A 185 -20.19 12.75 -17.04
N HIS A 186 -19.19 13.41 -17.59
CA HIS A 186 -19.35 14.76 -18.08
C HIS A 186 -20.32 14.71 -19.26
N ASP A 187 -21.62 14.87 -18.98
CA ASP A 187 -22.60 15.27 -19.98
C ASP A 187 -22.12 16.60 -20.57
N HIS A 188 -21.64 16.55 -21.81
CA HIS A 188 -21.43 17.75 -22.61
C HIS A 188 -22.72 17.99 -23.40
N ASP A 189 -23.42 19.07 -23.05
CA ASP A 189 -24.54 19.68 -23.78
C ASP A 189 -24.13 20.11 -25.20
#